data_AF-A0A7X0RSB6-F1
#
_entry.id   AF-A0A7X0RSB6-F1
#
_cell.length_a   1.000
_cell.length_b   1.000
_cell.length_c   1.000
_cell.angle_alpha   90.00
_cell.angle_beta   90.00
_cell.angle_gamma   90.00
#
_symmetry.space_group_name_H-M   'P 1'
#
loop_
_entity.id
_entity.type
_entity.pdbx_description
1 polymer ?
#
loop_
_entity_poly.entity_id
_entity_poly.type
_entity_poly.pdbx_seq_one_letter_code
_entity_poly.pdbx_strand_id
1 'polypeptide(L)'
;MTAATEKDWTKTMTTAASAIYGAVSYTDKKHLTLVDVMGLTGHAFRLNIDPKQIHAAGPTSFPGGYILRRNLANLGFISNLADAEMPVTPELAERTIALVQQAIDRGTPAIAFDLFIPEFGLIYGYDDERQLFHAKDVSHDGTISYRQFVESKIGVLFAVTIAESLPHSKYEMLRMALDMIVSHARGEEWNHVFKDKFAMGLSGYGAWIDVMRKREADAFGNAYNVEVVADARAFAAEFLRRLTVQWNGANIVERMVRERAAEAAAHYEAVAEAFRGMESLFPFPQGGTPQDAEIADRAVVLLADAQAAEEKGVKVLEQLFDFMKAYYSEVWVH
;
A
#
# COMPACT_ATOMS: atom_id res chain seq x y z
N MET A 1 -32.42 -1.23 -4.93
CA MET A 1 -31.33 -2.12 -5.41
C MET A 1 -30.53 -1.33 -6.42
N THR A 2 -29.57 -0.53 -5.95
CA THR A 2 -28.53 0.03 -6.81
C THR A 2 -27.64 -1.13 -7.23
N ALA A 3 -27.49 -1.35 -8.54
CA ALA A 3 -26.53 -2.33 -9.04
C ALA A 3 -25.17 -1.98 -8.45
N ALA A 4 -24.53 -2.93 -7.75
CA ALA A 4 -23.16 -2.76 -7.31
C ALA A 4 -22.32 -2.44 -8.56
N THR A 5 -21.82 -1.22 -8.66
CA THR A 5 -20.88 -0.85 -9.71
C THR A 5 -19.67 -1.78 -9.58
N GLU A 6 -19.39 -2.52 -10.64
CA GLU A 6 -18.22 -3.40 -10.71
C GLU A 6 -16.96 -2.59 -10.39
N LYS A 7 -16.11 -3.12 -9.51
CA LYS A 7 -14.91 -2.43 -9.03
C LYS A 7 -13.96 -2.14 -10.20
N ASP A 8 -13.53 -0.89 -10.34
CA ASP A 8 -12.52 -0.48 -11.31
C ASP A 8 -11.12 -0.85 -10.81
N TRP A 9 -10.58 -1.97 -11.30
CA TRP A 9 -9.25 -2.46 -10.94
C TRP A 9 -8.08 -1.60 -11.46
N THR A 10 -8.36 -0.51 -12.16
CA THR A 10 -7.34 0.45 -12.64
C THR A 10 -7.16 1.65 -11.70
N LYS A 11 -7.94 1.72 -10.61
CA LYS A 11 -7.87 2.77 -9.59
C LYS A 11 -7.84 2.17 -8.19
N THR A 12 -7.18 2.86 -7.27
CA THR A 12 -7.08 2.48 -5.87
C THR A 12 -7.12 3.73 -4.99
N MET A 13 -7.60 3.56 -3.76
CA MET A 13 -7.53 4.56 -2.70
C MET A 13 -6.14 4.57 -2.04
N THR A 14 -5.29 3.58 -2.32
CA THR A 14 -3.91 3.56 -1.83
C THR A 14 -3.00 4.37 -2.75
N THR A 15 -2.85 5.66 -2.46
CA THR A 15 -2.09 6.61 -3.29
C THR A 15 -0.63 6.19 -3.52
N ALA A 16 0.02 5.58 -2.51
CA ALA A 16 1.37 5.04 -2.64
C ALA A 16 1.47 3.96 -3.73
N ALA A 17 0.53 3.01 -3.73
CA ALA A 17 0.49 1.95 -4.73
C ALA A 17 0.12 2.48 -6.12
N SER A 18 -0.78 3.47 -6.19
CA SER A 18 -1.10 4.18 -7.43
C SER A 18 0.15 4.87 -8.02
N ALA A 19 0.93 5.56 -7.19
CA ALA A 19 2.19 6.20 -7.61
C ALA A 19 3.24 5.16 -8.05
N ILE A 20 3.39 4.05 -7.31
CA ILE A 20 4.28 2.95 -7.72
C ILE A 20 3.85 2.38 -9.07
N TYR A 21 2.56 2.08 -9.26
CA TYR A 21 2.02 1.57 -10.52
C TYR A 21 2.27 2.53 -11.67
N GLY A 22 2.02 3.83 -11.45
CA GLY A 22 2.29 4.87 -12.44
C GLY A 22 3.76 4.93 -12.81
N ALA A 23 4.69 4.87 -11.85
CA ALA A 23 6.13 4.83 -12.15
C ALA A 23 6.57 3.56 -12.89
N VAL A 24 6.06 2.39 -12.48
CA VAL A 24 6.36 1.09 -13.10
C VAL A 24 5.87 1.02 -14.55
N SER A 25 4.80 1.74 -14.90
CA SER A 25 4.27 1.78 -16.27
C SER A 25 5.24 2.35 -17.32
N TYR A 26 6.29 3.07 -16.88
CA TYR A 26 7.36 3.61 -17.72
C TYR A 26 8.59 2.67 -17.85
N THR A 27 8.51 1.47 -17.28
CA THR A 27 9.65 0.53 -17.23
C THR A 27 9.43 -0.71 -18.11
N ASP A 28 10.40 -1.61 -18.12
CA ASP A 28 10.30 -2.95 -18.71
C ASP A 28 9.22 -3.83 -18.05
N LYS A 29 8.79 -3.48 -16.83
CA LYS A 29 7.73 -4.20 -16.10
C LYS A 29 6.35 -3.56 -16.20
N LYS A 30 6.10 -2.72 -17.22
CA LYS A 30 4.79 -2.11 -17.52
C LYS A 30 3.62 -3.10 -17.75
N HIS A 31 3.92 -4.39 -17.84
CA HIS A 31 2.92 -5.45 -17.92
C HIS A 31 2.27 -5.77 -16.56
N LEU A 32 2.88 -5.35 -15.44
CA LEU A 32 2.30 -5.48 -14.11
C LEU A 32 1.07 -4.58 -14.00
N THR A 33 -0.07 -5.19 -13.67
CA THR A 33 -1.32 -4.46 -13.46
C THR A 33 -1.35 -3.81 -12.07
N LEU A 34 -2.27 -2.88 -11.83
CA LEU A 34 -2.45 -2.30 -10.49
C LEU A 34 -2.76 -3.37 -9.43
N VAL A 35 -3.46 -4.45 -9.79
CA VAL A 35 -3.68 -5.60 -8.89
C VAL A 35 -2.35 -6.27 -8.52
N ASP A 36 -1.46 -6.46 -9.49
CA ASP A 36 -0.14 -7.06 -9.24
C ASP A 36 0.70 -6.13 -8.36
N VAL A 37 0.68 -4.82 -8.61
CA VAL A 37 1.38 -3.83 -7.78
C VAL A 37 0.83 -3.85 -6.36
N MET A 38 -0.49 -3.69 -6.18
CA MET A 38 -1.13 -3.72 -4.86
C MET A 38 -0.78 -4.97 -4.04
N GLY A 39 -0.74 -6.14 -4.69
CA GLY A 39 -0.37 -7.40 -4.04
C GLY A 39 1.12 -7.55 -3.76
N LEU A 40 1.98 -7.34 -4.76
CA LEU A 40 3.43 -7.57 -4.66
C LEU A 40 4.16 -6.52 -3.81
N THR A 41 3.60 -5.31 -3.70
CA THR A 41 4.09 -4.29 -2.76
C THR A 41 3.41 -4.39 -1.39
N GLY A 42 2.58 -5.41 -1.16
CA GLY A 42 1.89 -5.66 0.11
C GLY A 42 0.85 -4.60 0.49
N HIS A 43 0.62 -3.56 -0.32
CA HIS A 43 -0.29 -2.46 -0.02
C HIS A 43 -1.74 -2.93 0.15
N ALA A 44 -2.16 -3.96 -0.59
CA ALA A 44 -3.46 -4.62 -0.43
C ALA A 44 -3.69 -5.21 0.97
N PHE A 45 -2.62 -5.51 1.70
CA PHE A 45 -2.63 -6.23 2.98
C PHE A 45 -2.31 -5.31 4.18
N ARG A 46 -2.04 -4.02 3.94
CA ARG A 46 -1.66 -3.10 5.01
C ARG A 46 -2.86 -2.62 5.82
N LEU A 47 -2.63 -2.41 7.11
CA LEU A 47 -3.58 -1.81 8.05
C LEU A 47 -2.79 -1.10 9.16
N ASN A 48 -2.95 0.22 9.26
CA ASN A 48 -2.31 1.06 10.27
C ASN A 48 -3.37 1.92 10.94
N ILE A 49 -3.63 1.69 12.22
CA ILE A 49 -4.69 2.36 12.96
C ILE A 49 -4.13 3.15 14.13
N ASP A 50 -4.52 4.43 14.22
CA ASP A 50 -4.27 5.24 15.42
C ASP A 50 -5.21 4.73 16.54
N PRO A 51 -4.67 4.20 17.65
CA PRO A 51 -5.46 3.63 18.73
C PRO A 51 -6.24 4.67 19.56
N LYS A 52 -6.08 5.97 19.29
CA LYS A 52 -6.74 7.04 20.04
C LYS A 52 -7.99 7.56 19.35
N GLN A 53 -7.91 7.94 18.07
CA GLN A 53 -8.99 8.71 17.43
C GLN A 53 -9.33 8.28 15.98
N ILE A 54 -8.59 7.34 15.39
CA ILE A 54 -8.73 6.94 13.97
C ILE A 54 -8.77 8.17 13.04
N HIS A 55 -7.60 8.77 12.83
CA HIS A 55 -7.48 9.92 11.94
C HIS A 55 -7.19 9.51 10.48
N ALA A 56 -7.37 10.46 9.55
CA ALA A 56 -7.18 10.23 8.12
C ALA A 56 -5.74 9.93 7.69
N ALA A 57 -4.70 10.23 8.49
CA ALA A 57 -3.33 9.91 8.07
C ALA A 57 -2.93 8.45 8.33
N GLY A 58 -3.79 7.64 8.99
CA GLY A 58 -3.49 6.23 9.27
C GLY A 58 -3.00 5.44 8.04
N PRO A 59 -3.72 5.45 6.92
CA PRO A 59 -3.35 4.66 5.74
C PRO A 59 -2.04 5.07 5.08
N THR A 60 -1.62 6.33 5.22
CA THR A 60 -0.35 6.86 4.69
C THR A 60 0.77 6.93 5.74
N SER A 61 0.47 6.61 7.00
CA SER A 61 1.43 6.65 8.10
C SER A 61 2.31 5.41 8.10
N PHE A 62 3.44 5.50 7.41
CA PHE A 62 4.48 4.49 7.41
C PHE A 62 5.85 5.12 7.07
N PRO A 63 7.00 4.47 7.32
CA PRO A 63 8.31 5.09 7.10
C PRO A 63 8.58 5.06 5.60
N GLY A 64 8.13 6.13 4.91
CA GLY A 64 7.97 6.19 3.46
C GLY A 64 9.19 5.70 2.70
N GLY A 65 10.39 6.16 3.07
CA GLY A 65 11.60 5.86 2.32
C GLY A 65 12.00 4.40 2.35
N TYR A 66 11.78 3.74 3.48
CA TYR A 66 12.11 2.34 3.63
C TYR A 66 11.09 1.42 2.97
N ILE A 67 9.80 1.74 3.09
CA ILE A 67 8.74 0.89 2.49
C ILE A 67 8.76 0.98 0.98
N LEU A 68 8.83 2.17 0.39
CA LEU A 68 8.82 2.31 -1.07
C LEU A 68 10.05 1.63 -1.69
N ARG A 69 11.21 1.69 -1.02
CA ARG A 69 12.40 0.94 -1.43
C ARG A 69 12.16 -0.57 -1.42
N ARG A 70 11.57 -1.12 -0.35
CA ARG A 70 11.25 -2.56 -0.27
C ARG A 70 10.18 -2.95 -1.29
N ASN A 71 9.19 -2.10 -1.51
CA ASN A 71 8.14 -2.30 -2.51
C ASN A 71 8.72 -2.40 -3.93
N LEU A 72 9.56 -1.44 -4.32
CA LEU A 72 10.23 -1.46 -5.61
C LEU A 72 11.20 -2.65 -5.73
N ALA A 73 11.90 -3.01 -4.65
CA ALA A 73 12.74 -4.21 -4.63
C ALA A 73 11.93 -5.49 -4.84
N ASN A 74 10.74 -5.63 -4.25
CA ASN A 74 9.84 -6.76 -4.50
C ASN A 74 9.47 -6.85 -5.98
N LEU A 75 9.27 -5.69 -6.63
CA LEU A 75 8.99 -5.61 -8.06
C LEU A 75 10.24 -5.82 -8.94
N GLY A 76 11.42 -6.04 -8.35
CA GLY A 76 12.67 -6.22 -9.06
C GLY A 76 13.22 -4.89 -9.58
N PHE A 77 13.27 -3.87 -8.74
CA PHE A 77 13.95 -2.61 -9.04
C PHE A 77 14.96 -2.24 -7.94
N ILE A 78 16.05 -1.61 -8.36
CA ILE A 78 16.87 -0.78 -7.47
C ILE A 78 16.26 0.61 -7.48
N SER A 79 16.08 1.21 -6.30
CA SER A 79 15.56 2.56 -6.15
C SER A 79 16.56 3.48 -5.47
N ASN A 80 16.53 4.76 -5.83
CA ASN A 80 17.17 5.82 -5.08
C ASN A 80 16.14 6.52 -4.20
N LEU A 81 16.59 7.07 -3.08
CA LEU A 81 15.73 7.69 -2.08
C LEU A 81 16.33 9.02 -1.62
N ALA A 82 15.48 10.04 -1.53
CA ALA A 82 15.66 11.22 -0.71
C ALA A 82 14.56 11.22 0.37
N ASP A 83 14.99 11.23 1.63
CA ASP A 83 14.12 11.22 2.80
C ASP A 83 14.80 12.08 3.87
N ALA A 84 14.39 13.35 3.96
CA ALA A 84 15.06 14.33 4.79
C ALA A 84 14.06 15.11 5.64
N GLU A 85 14.25 15.07 6.95
CA GLU A 85 13.49 15.91 7.88
C GLU A 85 13.89 17.38 7.74
N MET A 86 12.91 18.27 7.90
CA MET A 86 13.14 19.72 7.87
C MET A 86 13.90 20.21 9.13
N PRO A 87 14.77 21.23 9.00
CA PRO A 87 15.09 21.97 7.77
C PRO A 87 16.09 21.23 6.88
N VAL A 88 15.82 21.21 5.57
CA VAL A 88 16.71 20.64 4.55
C VAL A 88 17.79 21.65 4.17
N THR A 89 19.06 21.22 4.09
CA THR A 89 20.16 22.10 3.64
C THR A 89 20.08 22.36 2.14
N PRO A 90 20.61 23.50 1.63
CA PRO A 90 20.64 23.77 0.19
C PRO A 90 21.26 22.63 -0.63
N GLU A 91 22.35 22.03 -0.15
CA GLU A 91 23.03 20.94 -0.85
C GLU A 91 22.14 19.68 -0.95
N LEU A 92 21.35 19.40 0.07
CA LEU A 92 20.44 18.26 0.07
C LEU A 92 19.21 18.52 -0.80
N ALA A 93 18.71 19.75 -0.83
CA ALA A 93 17.65 20.18 -1.75
C ALA A 93 18.10 20.05 -3.21
N GLU A 94 19.29 20.56 -3.56
CA GLU A 94 19.88 20.45 -4.89
C GLU A 94 20.07 18.98 -5.32
N ARG A 95 20.60 18.15 -4.42
CA ARG A 95 20.76 16.71 -4.70
C ARG A 95 19.43 16.00 -4.91
N THR A 96 18.39 16.39 -4.19
CA THR A 96 17.05 15.81 -4.34
C THR A 96 16.40 16.22 -5.66
N ILE A 97 16.50 17.50 -6.03
CA ILE A 97 16.04 18.00 -7.33
C ILE A 97 16.78 17.28 -8.47
N ALA A 98 18.11 17.20 -8.40
CA ALA A 98 18.91 16.50 -9.39
C ALA A 98 18.54 15.01 -9.49
N LEU A 99 18.21 14.36 -8.37
CA LEU A 99 17.76 12.96 -8.37
C LEU A 99 16.46 12.79 -9.16
N VAL A 100 15.49 13.69 -8.96
CA VAL A 100 14.20 13.70 -9.68
C VAL A 100 14.43 13.95 -11.18
N GLN A 101 15.21 14.96 -11.53
CA GLN A 101 15.54 15.30 -12.91
C GLN A 101 16.21 14.15 -13.64
N GLN A 102 17.22 13.54 -13.02
CA GLN A 102 17.93 12.38 -13.60
C GLN A 102 17.00 11.19 -13.88
N ALA A 103 15.96 10.97 -13.07
CA ALA A 103 14.98 9.93 -13.33
C ALA A 103 14.12 10.27 -14.55
N ILE A 104 13.64 11.51 -14.62
CA ILE A 104 12.84 12.02 -15.73
C ILE A 104 13.63 11.95 -17.04
N ASP A 105 14.92 12.31 -17.03
CA ASP A 105 15.82 12.21 -18.18
C ASP A 105 16.00 10.77 -18.68
N ARG A 106 15.91 9.79 -17.77
CA ARG A 106 15.90 8.36 -18.11
C ARG A 106 14.52 7.86 -18.57
N GLY A 107 13.51 8.71 -18.59
CA GLY A 107 12.15 8.40 -19.01
C GLY A 107 11.27 7.79 -17.93
N THR A 108 11.64 7.87 -16.65
CA THR A 108 10.81 7.40 -15.53
C THR A 108 10.44 8.54 -14.57
N PRO A 109 9.19 8.62 -14.09
CA PRO A 109 8.81 9.65 -13.14
C PRO A 109 9.39 9.35 -11.75
N ALA A 110 9.54 10.39 -10.92
CA ALA A 110 9.83 10.26 -9.51
C ALA A 110 8.53 10.13 -8.71
N ILE A 111 8.53 9.27 -7.68
CA ILE A 111 7.45 9.17 -6.70
C ILE A 111 7.75 10.17 -5.58
N ALA A 112 6.79 10.99 -5.20
CA ALA A 112 6.92 11.97 -4.14
C ALA A 112 5.66 11.99 -3.25
N PHE A 113 5.77 12.63 -2.10
CA PHE A 113 4.68 12.82 -1.14
C PHE A 113 4.47 14.31 -0.87
N ASP A 114 3.25 14.72 -0.56
CA ASP A 114 2.87 16.11 -0.27
C ASP A 114 3.13 17.07 -1.45
N LEU A 115 2.74 16.65 -2.66
CA LEU A 115 2.84 17.48 -3.87
C LEU A 115 1.79 18.60 -3.85
N PHE A 116 0.50 18.26 -3.90
CA PHE A 116 -0.58 19.24 -3.78
C PHE A 116 -1.35 19.05 -2.47
N ILE A 117 -1.60 17.79 -2.12
CA ILE A 117 -2.15 17.35 -0.82
C ILE A 117 -1.22 16.32 -0.15
N PRO A 118 -1.39 16.04 1.17
CA PRO A 118 -0.63 15.01 1.91
C PRO A 118 -0.89 13.56 1.46
N GLU A 119 -0.65 13.28 0.18
CA GLU A 119 -0.78 11.98 -0.49
C GLU A 119 0.41 11.75 -1.43
N PHE A 120 0.56 10.50 -1.91
CA PHE A 120 1.59 10.17 -2.88
C PHE A 120 1.18 10.55 -4.30
N GLY A 121 2.16 10.97 -5.09
CA GLY A 121 2.00 11.29 -6.50
C GLY A 121 3.29 11.13 -7.29
N LEU A 122 3.27 11.62 -8.53
CA LEU A 122 4.36 11.51 -9.48
C LEU A 122 4.84 12.89 -9.92
N ILE A 123 6.15 13.03 -10.04
CA ILE A 123 6.80 14.12 -10.76
C ILE A 123 7.33 13.53 -12.07
N TYR A 124 6.86 14.03 -13.21
CA TYR A 124 7.09 13.42 -14.52
C TYR A 124 7.73 14.38 -15.54
N GLY A 125 7.98 15.63 -15.18
CA GLY A 125 8.63 16.61 -16.02
C GLY A 125 9.18 17.76 -15.20
N TYR A 126 10.05 18.58 -15.80
CA TYR A 126 10.58 19.77 -15.16
C TYR A 126 10.90 20.86 -16.18
N ASP A 127 10.95 22.11 -15.72
CA ASP A 127 11.34 23.31 -16.46
C ASP A 127 12.32 24.10 -15.58
N ASP A 128 13.62 24.02 -15.92
CA ASP A 128 14.68 24.68 -15.16
C ASP A 128 14.67 26.21 -15.31
N GLU A 129 14.23 26.73 -16.47
CA GLU A 129 14.14 28.19 -16.67
C GLU A 129 13.11 28.80 -15.74
N ARG A 130 12.01 28.08 -15.49
CA ARG A 130 10.93 28.50 -14.58
C ARG A 130 11.04 27.93 -13.17
N GLN A 131 11.99 27.01 -12.93
CA GLN A 131 12.15 26.25 -11.69
C GLN A 131 10.86 25.53 -11.25
N LEU A 132 10.24 24.81 -12.18
CA LEU A 132 8.99 24.09 -11.97
C LEU A 132 9.16 22.60 -12.21
N PHE A 133 8.45 21.80 -11.43
CA PHE A 133 8.15 20.40 -11.70
C PHE A 133 6.74 20.27 -12.26
N HIS A 134 6.56 19.40 -13.26
CA HIS A 134 5.26 18.87 -13.68
C HIS A 134 4.93 17.64 -12.84
N ALA A 135 3.80 17.71 -12.15
CA ALA A 135 3.47 16.77 -11.09
C ALA A 135 1.97 16.44 -11.06
N LYS A 136 1.64 15.25 -10.57
CA LYS A 136 0.27 14.75 -10.46
C LYS A 136 0.09 13.94 -9.19
N ASP A 137 -0.97 14.23 -8.44
CA ASP A 137 -1.50 13.36 -7.38
C ASP A 137 -2.99 13.09 -7.62
N VAL A 138 -3.68 12.50 -6.64
CA VAL A 138 -5.11 12.17 -6.75
C VAL A 138 -6.03 13.40 -6.81
N SER A 139 -5.55 14.57 -6.39
CA SER A 139 -6.31 15.82 -6.38
C SER A 139 -6.17 16.62 -7.67
N HIS A 140 -4.96 16.64 -8.26
CA HIS A 140 -4.64 17.56 -9.35
C HIS A 140 -3.47 17.08 -10.21
N ASP A 141 -3.46 17.53 -11.47
CA ASP A 141 -2.39 17.39 -12.46
C ASP A 141 -1.96 18.80 -12.88
N GLY A 142 -0.72 19.18 -12.60
CA GLY A 142 -0.25 20.56 -12.74
C GLY A 142 1.22 20.75 -12.45
N THR A 143 1.57 21.90 -11.87
CA THR A 143 2.96 22.29 -11.60
C THR A 143 3.20 22.68 -10.16
N ILE A 144 4.36 22.31 -9.63
CA ILE A 144 4.87 22.74 -8.31
C ILE A 144 6.25 23.38 -8.50
N SER A 145 6.54 24.50 -7.83
CA SER A 145 7.89 25.08 -7.90
C SER A 145 8.91 24.25 -7.13
N TYR A 146 10.18 24.31 -7.52
CA TYR A 146 11.27 23.65 -6.78
C TYR A 146 11.28 24.08 -5.31
N ARG A 147 11.02 25.37 -5.06
CA ARG A 147 10.89 25.90 -3.70
C ARG A 147 9.76 25.22 -2.92
N GLN A 148 8.56 25.12 -3.49
CA GLN A 148 7.42 24.48 -2.81
C GLN A 148 7.66 22.99 -2.58
N PHE A 149 8.29 22.29 -3.53
CA PHE A 149 8.66 20.89 -3.37
C PHE A 149 9.67 20.71 -2.22
N VAL A 150 10.67 21.59 -2.12
CA VAL A 150 11.66 21.55 -1.04
C VAL A 150 11.07 22.01 0.29
N GLU A 151 10.18 22.99 0.32
CA GLU A 151 9.50 23.49 1.52
C GLU A 151 8.22 22.69 1.85
N SER A 152 8.37 21.36 1.98
CA SER A 152 7.28 20.41 2.28
C SER A 152 6.42 20.84 3.48
N LYS A 153 5.09 20.75 3.35
CA LYS A 153 4.13 21.20 4.37
C LYS A 153 4.07 20.22 5.54
N ILE A 154 4.43 18.96 5.31
CA ILE A 154 4.45 17.90 6.33
C ILE A 154 5.81 17.75 7.03
N GLY A 155 6.79 18.61 6.71
CA GLY A 155 8.08 18.64 7.40
C GLY A 155 9.10 17.59 6.95
N VAL A 156 8.85 16.91 5.82
CA VAL A 156 9.77 15.91 5.23
C VAL A 156 9.87 16.14 3.72
N LEU A 157 11.08 16.28 3.20
CA LEU A 157 11.36 16.24 1.76
C LEU A 157 11.52 14.78 1.32
N PHE A 158 10.59 14.32 0.48
CA PHE A 158 10.48 12.92 0.11
C PHE A 158 10.47 12.73 -1.41
N ALA A 159 11.39 11.91 -1.92
CA ALA A 159 11.35 11.43 -3.30
C ALA A 159 11.98 10.04 -3.45
N VAL A 160 11.37 9.20 -4.28
CA VAL A 160 11.89 7.88 -4.67
C VAL A 160 11.93 7.79 -6.18
N THR A 161 13.02 7.30 -6.74
CA THR A 161 13.16 7.09 -8.18
C THR A 161 13.59 5.66 -8.49
N ILE A 162 13.14 5.13 -9.63
CA ILE A 162 13.61 3.85 -10.16
C ILE A 162 14.97 4.08 -10.83
N ALA A 163 15.98 3.34 -10.37
CA ALA A 163 17.34 3.41 -10.87
C ALA A 163 17.57 2.34 -11.94
N GLU A 164 17.34 1.07 -11.58
CA GLU A 164 17.67 -0.09 -12.42
C GLU A 164 16.62 -1.19 -12.27
N SER A 165 16.45 -1.99 -13.34
CA SER A 165 15.60 -3.18 -13.34
C SER A 165 16.42 -4.43 -13.05
N LEU A 166 15.96 -5.24 -12.10
CA LEU A 166 16.51 -6.53 -11.75
C LEU A 166 15.68 -7.66 -12.38
N PRO A 167 16.30 -8.76 -12.80
CA PRO A 167 15.63 -9.89 -13.45
C PRO A 167 14.93 -10.82 -12.43
N HIS A 168 14.20 -10.25 -11.46
CA HIS A 168 13.46 -11.06 -10.49
C HIS A 168 12.43 -11.94 -11.20
N SER A 169 12.47 -13.22 -10.88
CA SER A 169 11.44 -14.17 -11.30
C SER A 169 10.14 -13.94 -10.53
N LYS A 170 9.01 -14.40 -11.08
CA LYS A 170 7.71 -14.38 -10.38
C LYS A 170 7.75 -15.07 -9.00
N TYR A 171 8.67 -16.04 -8.82
CA TYR A 171 8.90 -16.75 -7.57
C TYR A 171 9.55 -15.85 -6.52
N GLU A 172 10.58 -15.10 -6.91
CA GLU A 172 11.25 -14.14 -6.03
C GLU A 172 10.34 -12.99 -5.66
N MET A 173 9.63 -12.41 -6.64
CA MET A 173 8.68 -11.32 -6.39
C MET A 173 7.61 -11.72 -5.37
N LEU A 174 6.98 -12.90 -5.54
CA LEU A 174 5.97 -13.39 -4.61
C LEU A 174 6.56 -13.72 -3.23
N ARG A 175 7.73 -14.36 -3.15
CA ARG A 175 8.38 -14.67 -1.86
C ARG A 175 8.70 -13.41 -1.07
N MET A 176 9.23 -12.37 -1.74
CA MET A 176 9.55 -11.09 -1.10
C MET A 176 8.29 -10.31 -0.68
N ALA A 177 7.21 -10.41 -1.47
CA ALA A 177 5.91 -9.87 -1.11
C ALA A 177 5.33 -10.54 0.15
N LEU A 178 5.34 -11.89 0.18
CA LEU A 178 4.83 -12.67 1.31
C LEU A 178 5.57 -12.36 2.62
N ASP A 179 6.90 -12.27 2.57
CA ASP A 179 7.74 -11.85 3.70
C ASP A 179 7.25 -10.52 4.30
N MET A 180 7.02 -9.52 3.44
CA MET A 180 6.53 -8.22 3.87
C MET A 180 5.09 -8.25 4.39
N ILE A 181 4.20 -8.99 3.73
CA ILE A 181 2.79 -9.13 4.12
C ILE A 181 2.67 -9.77 5.50
N VAL A 182 3.38 -10.88 5.73
CA VAL A 182 3.36 -11.62 7.00
C VAL A 182 3.94 -10.78 8.13
N SER A 183 5.12 -10.17 7.94
CA SER A 183 5.73 -9.30 8.95
C SER A 183 4.83 -8.11 9.31
N HIS A 184 4.14 -7.52 8.34
CA HIS A 184 3.21 -6.43 8.60
C HIS A 184 1.97 -6.91 9.36
N ALA A 185 1.37 -8.03 8.95
CA ALA A 185 0.20 -8.60 9.60
C ALA A 185 0.45 -8.91 11.09
N ARG A 186 1.68 -9.30 11.44
CA ARG A 186 2.12 -9.57 12.82
C ARG A 186 2.62 -8.33 13.59
N GLY A 187 2.63 -7.16 12.96
CA GLY A 187 3.12 -5.92 13.58
C GLY A 187 4.63 -5.92 13.83
N GLU A 188 5.38 -6.80 13.16
CA GLU A 188 6.84 -6.90 13.26
C GLU A 188 7.53 -5.86 12.38
N GLU A 189 6.86 -5.45 11.30
CA GLU A 189 7.37 -4.46 10.37
C GLU A 189 7.48 -3.09 11.05
N TRP A 190 8.70 -2.55 11.18
CA TRP A 190 8.95 -1.17 11.67
C TRP A 190 8.44 -0.84 13.08
N ASN A 191 8.25 -1.85 13.94
CA ASN A 191 7.78 -1.65 15.31
C ASN A 191 8.63 -0.64 16.10
N HIS A 192 9.93 -0.51 15.80
CA HIS A 192 10.81 0.47 16.46
C HIS A 192 10.49 1.94 16.11
N VAL A 193 9.93 2.24 14.93
CA VAL A 193 9.62 3.61 14.48
C VAL A 193 8.24 4.06 14.94
N PHE A 194 7.26 3.16 14.86
CA PHE A 194 5.86 3.44 15.16
C PHE A 194 5.39 2.90 16.50
N LYS A 195 6.32 2.46 17.35
CA LYS A 195 6.02 2.01 18.70
C LYS A 195 5.11 3.03 19.39
N ASP A 196 3.98 2.54 19.89
CA ASP A 196 2.98 3.32 20.61
C ASP A 196 2.27 4.45 19.81
N LYS A 197 2.52 4.56 18.49
CA LYS A 197 1.87 5.52 17.59
C LYS A 197 0.74 4.89 16.78
N PHE A 198 0.99 3.72 16.18
CA PHE A 198 0.01 3.00 15.37
C PHE A 198 -0.02 1.53 15.73
N ALA A 199 -1.21 0.96 15.73
CA ALA A 199 -1.44 -0.48 15.75
C ALA A 199 -1.43 -1.01 14.31
N MET A 200 -0.48 -1.90 14.01
CA MET A 200 -0.22 -2.41 12.66
C MET A 200 -0.76 -3.83 12.47
N GLY A 201 -1.18 -4.15 11.25
CA GLY A 201 -1.65 -5.48 10.89
C GLY A 201 -2.86 -5.92 11.71
N LEU A 202 -2.87 -7.18 12.16
CA LEU A 202 -4.00 -7.77 12.90
C LEU A 202 -4.30 -7.03 14.21
N SER A 203 -3.31 -6.39 14.83
CA SER A 203 -3.52 -5.58 16.04
C SER A 203 -4.32 -4.30 15.78
N GLY A 204 -4.30 -3.80 14.53
CA GLY A 204 -5.06 -2.62 14.11
C GLY A 204 -6.56 -2.78 14.27
N TYR A 205 -7.10 -3.99 14.06
CA TYR A 205 -8.52 -4.28 14.30
C TYR A 205 -8.93 -4.09 15.76
N GLY A 206 -8.12 -4.57 16.71
CA GLY A 206 -8.39 -4.39 18.14
C GLY A 206 -8.40 -2.91 18.53
N ALA A 207 -7.42 -2.15 18.05
CA ALA A 207 -7.38 -0.70 18.24
C ALA A 207 -8.61 0.01 17.65
N TRP A 208 -9.04 -0.37 16.45
CA TRP A 208 -10.22 0.18 15.80
C TRP A 208 -11.49 -0.13 16.60
N ILE A 209 -11.67 -1.39 16.99
CA ILE A 209 -12.80 -1.85 17.83
C ILE A 209 -12.86 -1.06 19.14
N ASP A 210 -11.73 -0.85 19.80
CA ASP A 210 -11.68 -0.13 21.07
C ASP A 210 -12.11 1.33 20.91
N VAL A 211 -11.67 2.02 19.85
CA VAL A 211 -12.10 3.40 19.57
C VAL A 211 -13.60 3.46 19.26
N MET A 212 -14.14 2.50 18.50
CA MET A 212 -15.58 2.42 18.23
C MET A 212 -16.39 2.19 19.50
N ARG A 213 -15.94 1.29 20.40
CA ARG A 213 -16.58 1.05 21.70
C ARG A 213 -16.58 2.29 22.60
N LYS A 214 -15.49 3.06 22.58
CA LYS A 214 -15.39 4.34 23.30
C LYS A 214 -16.21 5.45 22.65
N ARG A 215 -16.62 5.28 21.39
CA ARG A 215 -17.36 6.26 20.59
C ARG A 215 -16.54 7.53 20.36
N GLU A 216 -15.24 7.36 20.14
CA GLU A 216 -14.26 8.44 19.98
C GLU A 216 -13.72 8.56 18.54
N ALA A 217 -14.19 7.72 17.63
CA ALA A 217 -13.75 7.76 16.23
C ALA A 217 -14.11 9.10 15.58
N ASP A 218 -13.15 9.75 14.93
CA ASP A 218 -13.43 10.89 14.07
C ASP A 218 -14.25 10.43 12.85
N ALA A 219 -15.35 11.14 12.52
CA ALA A 219 -16.27 10.69 11.47
C ALA A 219 -15.59 10.64 10.10
N PHE A 220 -14.86 11.70 9.74
CA PHE A 220 -14.15 11.77 8.47
C PHE A 220 -12.98 10.79 8.42
N GLY A 221 -12.14 10.79 9.46
CA GLY A 221 -10.99 9.90 9.59
C GLY A 221 -11.39 8.43 9.54
N ASN A 222 -12.44 8.03 10.25
CA ASN A 222 -12.97 6.67 10.21
C ASN A 222 -13.47 6.29 8.81
N ALA A 223 -14.29 7.11 8.16
CA ALA A 223 -14.77 6.80 6.80
C ALA A 223 -13.63 6.74 5.78
N TYR A 224 -12.61 7.60 5.90
CA TYR A 224 -11.43 7.52 5.03
C TYR A 224 -10.66 6.21 5.23
N ASN A 225 -10.43 5.81 6.48
CA ASN A 225 -9.79 4.53 6.78
C ASN A 225 -10.63 3.36 6.26
N VAL A 226 -11.96 3.39 6.41
CA VAL A 226 -12.87 2.37 5.88
C VAL A 226 -12.70 2.25 4.37
N GLU A 227 -12.79 3.35 3.63
CA GLU A 227 -12.69 3.38 2.17
C GLU A 227 -11.33 2.82 1.69
N VAL A 228 -10.22 3.24 2.32
CA VAL A 228 -8.88 2.77 1.94
C VAL A 228 -8.68 1.28 2.24
N VAL A 229 -9.14 0.81 3.40
CA VAL A 229 -8.97 -0.60 3.79
C VAL A 229 -9.91 -1.51 3.01
N ALA A 230 -11.15 -1.08 2.76
CA ALA A 230 -12.09 -1.79 1.90
C ALA A 230 -11.53 -1.97 0.49
N ASP A 231 -11.00 -0.89 -0.10
CA ASP A 231 -10.32 -0.92 -1.39
C ASP A 231 -9.15 -1.90 -1.38
N ALA A 232 -8.24 -1.78 -0.39
CA ALA A 232 -7.07 -2.63 -0.26
C ALA A 232 -7.42 -4.12 -0.11
N ARG A 233 -8.42 -4.46 0.71
CA ARG A 233 -8.82 -5.86 0.94
C ARG A 233 -9.54 -6.47 -0.27
N ALA A 234 -10.28 -5.67 -1.03
CA ALA A 234 -10.77 -6.11 -2.34
C ALA A 234 -9.62 -6.41 -3.32
N PHE A 235 -8.58 -5.58 -3.36
CA PHE A 235 -7.36 -5.86 -4.12
C PHE A 235 -6.61 -7.11 -3.63
N ALA A 236 -6.58 -7.36 -2.31
CA ALA A 236 -5.94 -8.56 -1.75
C ALA A 236 -6.63 -9.83 -2.24
N ALA A 237 -7.96 -9.87 -2.15
CA ALA A 237 -8.77 -10.98 -2.64
C ALA A 237 -8.54 -11.24 -4.14
N GLU A 238 -8.61 -10.19 -4.96
CA GLU A 238 -8.42 -10.31 -6.41
C GLU A 238 -6.99 -10.70 -6.80
N PHE A 239 -5.98 -10.17 -6.14
CA PHE A 239 -4.58 -10.56 -6.35
C PHE A 239 -4.40 -12.06 -6.08
N LEU A 240 -4.87 -12.54 -4.93
CA LEU A 240 -4.78 -13.96 -4.58
C LEU A 240 -5.55 -14.83 -5.56
N ARG A 241 -6.74 -14.42 -5.99
CA ARG A 241 -7.52 -15.10 -7.03
C ARG A 241 -6.75 -15.17 -8.35
N ARG A 242 -6.08 -14.10 -8.77
CA ARG A 242 -5.26 -14.09 -10.00
C ARG A 242 -4.07 -15.04 -9.93
N LEU A 243 -3.44 -15.21 -8.76
CA LEU A 243 -2.36 -16.18 -8.61
C LEU A 243 -2.81 -17.60 -8.95
N THR A 244 -4.09 -17.96 -8.69
CA THR A 244 -4.64 -19.29 -9.01
C THR A 244 -4.70 -19.58 -10.53
N VAL A 245 -4.72 -18.52 -11.35
CA VAL A 245 -4.85 -18.57 -12.82
C VAL A 245 -3.51 -18.31 -13.51
N GLN A 246 -2.75 -17.31 -13.05
CA GLN A 246 -1.46 -16.91 -13.62
C GLN A 246 -0.37 -17.96 -13.40
N TRP A 247 -0.48 -18.74 -12.33
CA TRP A 247 0.42 -19.86 -12.06
C TRP A 247 -0.17 -21.13 -12.68
N ASN A 248 0.60 -21.78 -13.56
CA ASN A 248 0.10 -22.85 -14.42
C ASN A 248 0.15 -24.23 -13.76
N GLY A 249 0.75 -24.35 -12.57
CA GLY A 249 0.83 -25.60 -11.83
C GLY A 249 1.86 -26.61 -12.37
N ALA A 250 2.77 -26.16 -13.23
CA ALA A 250 3.77 -27.03 -13.88
C ALA A 250 4.70 -27.74 -12.89
N ASN A 251 4.98 -27.14 -11.74
CA ASN A 251 5.79 -27.73 -10.68
C ASN A 251 5.10 -27.69 -9.32
N ILE A 252 5.74 -28.30 -8.32
CA ILE A 252 5.18 -28.42 -6.97
C ILE A 252 4.92 -27.05 -6.32
N VAL A 253 5.80 -26.08 -6.56
CA VAL A 253 5.64 -24.72 -6.04
C VAL A 253 4.44 -24.05 -6.65
N GLU A 254 4.27 -24.12 -7.97
CA GLU A 254 3.13 -23.50 -8.62
C GLU A 254 1.81 -24.12 -8.17
N ARG A 255 1.76 -25.45 -7.93
CA ARG A 255 0.56 -26.10 -7.37
C ARG A 255 0.27 -25.61 -5.95
N MET A 256 1.30 -25.50 -5.10
CA MET A 256 1.16 -24.99 -3.75
C MET A 256 0.70 -23.53 -3.72
N VAL A 257 1.26 -22.67 -4.59
CA VAL A 257 0.84 -21.27 -4.73
C VAL A 257 -0.64 -21.22 -5.10
N ARG A 258 -1.10 -22.00 -6.09
CA ARG A 258 -2.52 -22.00 -6.48
C ARG A 258 -3.44 -22.44 -5.35
N GLU A 259 -3.08 -23.51 -4.64
CA GLU A 259 -3.87 -24.06 -3.54
C GLU A 259 -4.00 -23.05 -2.39
N ARG A 260 -2.86 -22.55 -1.89
CA ARG A 260 -2.84 -21.59 -0.78
C ARG A 260 -3.40 -20.23 -1.16
N ALA A 261 -3.18 -19.76 -2.39
CA ALA A 261 -3.78 -18.51 -2.85
C ALA A 261 -5.29 -18.60 -2.97
N ALA A 262 -5.85 -19.74 -3.42
CA ALA A 262 -7.30 -19.94 -3.46
C ALA A 262 -7.92 -19.93 -2.05
N GLU A 263 -7.28 -20.61 -1.10
CA GLU A 263 -7.73 -20.64 0.29
C GLU A 263 -7.64 -19.25 0.96
N ALA A 264 -6.51 -18.55 0.78
CA ALA A 264 -6.36 -17.19 1.29
C ALA A 264 -7.32 -16.20 0.61
N ALA A 265 -7.59 -16.33 -0.69
CA ALA A 265 -8.53 -15.47 -1.41
C ALA A 265 -9.92 -15.53 -0.76
N ALA A 266 -10.43 -16.72 -0.44
CA ALA A 266 -11.73 -16.88 0.22
C ALA A 266 -11.79 -16.15 1.58
N HIS A 267 -10.68 -16.14 2.34
CA HIS A 267 -10.61 -15.39 3.59
C HIS A 267 -10.60 -13.87 3.35
N TYR A 268 -9.81 -13.36 2.40
CA TYR A 268 -9.78 -11.94 2.08
C TYR A 268 -11.06 -11.44 1.39
N GLU A 269 -11.81 -12.30 0.69
CA GLU A 269 -13.15 -11.98 0.19
C GLU A 269 -14.14 -11.75 1.34
N ALA A 270 -14.07 -12.55 2.40
CA ALA A 270 -14.88 -12.36 3.60
C ALA A 270 -14.51 -11.05 4.33
N VAL A 271 -13.22 -10.72 4.39
CA VAL A 271 -12.76 -9.41 4.92
C VAL A 271 -13.35 -8.28 4.08
N ALA A 272 -13.24 -8.36 2.75
CA ALA A 272 -13.77 -7.34 1.85
C ALA A 272 -15.30 -7.19 1.97
N GLU A 273 -16.05 -8.27 2.21
CA GLU A 273 -17.50 -8.20 2.48
C GLU A 273 -17.81 -7.49 3.81
N ALA A 274 -17.06 -7.80 4.88
CA ALA A 274 -17.24 -7.09 6.15
C ALA A 274 -16.98 -5.58 5.99
N PHE A 275 -15.98 -5.21 5.20
CA PHE A 275 -15.70 -3.79 4.90
C PHE A 275 -16.72 -3.15 3.96
N ARG A 276 -17.37 -3.88 3.04
CA ARG A 276 -18.56 -3.36 2.33
C ARG A 276 -19.70 -3.00 3.29
N GLY A 277 -19.86 -3.80 4.35
CA GLY A 277 -20.75 -3.48 5.47
C GLY A 277 -20.34 -2.18 6.17
N MET A 278 -19.04 -1.98 6.42
CA MET A 278 -18.51 -0.76 7.04
C MET A 278 -18.71 0.48 6.15
N GLU A 279 -18.47 0.39 4.84
CA GLU A 279 -18.71 1.48 3.86
C GLU A 279 -20.17 1.93 3.89
N SER A 280 -21.11 0.98 4.06
CA SER A 280 -22.54 1.29 4.18
C SER A 280 -22.89 2.05 5.47
N LEU A 281 -22.12 1.85 6.55
CA LEU A 281 -22.30 2.56 7.82
C LEU A 281 -21.60 3.93 7.82
N PHE A 282 -20.46 4.04 7.15
CA PHE A 282 -19.56 5.19 7.17
C PHE A 282 -19.21 5.64 5.74
N PRO A 283 -20.18 6.15 4.97
CA PRO A 283 -19.93 6.56 3.59
C PRO A 283 -18.94 7.73 3.56
N PHE A 284 -17.90 7.63 2.72
CA PHE A 284 -16.94 8.69 2.51
C PHE A 284 -17.45 9.70 1.45
N PRO A 285 -17.27 11.03 1.65
CA PRO A 285 -16.60 11.71 2.76
C PRO A 285 -17.51 12.07 3.95
N GLN A 286 -18.78 11.66 3.97
CA GLN A 286 -19.75 12.12 4.97
C GLN A 286 -19.47 11.58 6.38
N GLY A 287 -18.84 10.42 6.51
CA GLY A 287 -18.39 9.90 7.81
C GLY A 287 -19.41 9.06 8.57
N GLY A 288 -20.70 9.23 8.30
CA GLY A 288 -21.76 8.64 9.12
C GLY A 288 -21.76 9.18 10.55
N THR A 289 -22.28 8.40 11.51
CA THR A 289 -22.34 8.78 12.93
C THR A 289 -21.68 7.71 13.81
N PRO A 290 -20.34 7.61 13.83
CA PRO A 290 -19.64 6.57 14.58
C PRO A 290 -19.78 6.68 16.10
N GLN A 291 -20.30 7.78 16.62
CA GLN A 291 -20.63 7.95 18.04
C GLN A 291 -22.01 7.38 18.42
N ASP A 292 -22.87 7.09 17.44
CA ASP A 292 -24.15 6.44 17.71
C ASP A 292 -23.93 5.00 18.20
N ALA A 293 -24.64 4.61 19.25
CA ALA A 293 -24.41 3.34 19.93
C ALA A 293 -24.70 2.13 19.03
N GLU A 294 -25.81 2.16 18.29
CA GLU A 294 -26.21 1.03 17.45
C GLU A 294 -25.26 0.89 16.25
N ILE A 295 -24.88 2.02 15.64
CA ILE A 295 -23.92 2.02 14.53
C ILE A 295 -22.55 1.56 14.99
N ALA A 296 -22.07 2.03 16.14
CA ALA A 296 -20.78 1.62 16.70
C ALA A 296 -20.76 0.13 17.04
N ASP A 297 -21.81 -0.40 17.67
CA ASP A 297 -21.89 -1.82 18.03
C ASP A 297 -21.91 -2.70 16.77
N ARG A 298 -22.63 -2.30 15.71
CA ARG A 298 -22.60 -2.99 14.42
C ARG A 298 -21.23 -2.97 13.77
N ALA A 299 -20.54 -1.83 13.81
CA ALA A 299 -19.17 -1.70 13.29
C ALA A 299 -18.18 -2.61 14.05
N VAL A 300 -18.33 -2.72 15.37
CA VAL A 300 -17.52 -3.63 16.20
C VAL A 300 -17.69 -5.09 15.75
N VAL A 301 -18.91 -5.53 15.44
CA VAL A 301 -19.14 -6.89 14.92
C VAL A 301 -18.45 -7.08 13.56
N LEU A 302 -18.64 -6.15 12.63
CA LEU A 302 -18.01 -6.22 11.30
C LEU A 302 -16.48 -6.26 11.38
N LEU A 303 -15.87 -5.43 12.23
CA LEU A 303 -14.43 -5.42 12.45
C LEU A 303 -13.92 -6.72 13.08
N ALA A 304 -14.68 -7.31 14.01
CA ALA A 304 -14.32 -8.60 14.61
C ALA A 304 -14.41 -9.75 13.60
N ASP A 305 -15.44 -9.76 12.75
CA ASP A 305 -15.59 -10.73 11.67
C ASP A 305 -14.45 -10.61 10.65
N ALA A 306 -14.12 -9.36 10.25
CA ALA A 306 -12.99 -9.06 9.39
C ALA A 306 -11.66 -9.54 10.00
N GLN A 307 -11.42 -9.24 11.28
CA GLN A 307 -10.21 -9.68 11.98
C GLN A 307 -10.09 -11.21 12.01
N ALA A 308 -11.17 -11.92 12.33
CA ALA A 308 -11.17 -13.37 12.40
C ALA A 308 -10.95 -14.03 11.03
N ALA A 309 -11.49 -13.43 9.96
CA ALA A 309 -11.25 -13.87 8.60
C ALA A 309 -9.80 -13.59 8.17
N GLU A 310 -9.30 -12.38 8.40
CA GLU A 310 -7.93 -12.00 8.04
C GLU A 310 -6.89 -12.83 8.80
N GLU A 311 -7.11 -13.14 10.08
CA GLU A 311 -6.19 -13.99 10.84
C GLU A 311 -6.05 -15.39 10.20
N LYS A 312 -7.14 -15.95 9.66
CA LYS A 312 -7.09 -17.22 8.92
C LYS A 312 -6.35 -17.05 7.59
N GLY A 313 -6.63 -15.98 6.85
CA GLY A 313 -5.92 -15.66 5.60
C GLY A 313 -4.42 -15.51 5.82
N VAL A 314 -4.00 -14.78 6.87
CA VAL A 314 -2.59 -14.60 7.24
C VAL A 314 -1.93 -15.94 7.56
N LYS A 315 -2.59 -16.84 8.30
CA LYS A 315 -2.05 -18.19 8.58
C LYS A 315 -1.78 -18.99 7.30
N VAL A 316 -2.64 -18.86 6.29
CA VAL A 316 -2.44 -19.51 4.99
C VAL A 316 -1.25 -18.89 4.23
N LEU A 317 -1.13 -17.56 4.26
CA LEU A 317 -0.01 -16.85 3.65
C LEU A 317 1.33 -17.15 4.34
N GLU A 318 1.34 -17.33 5.67
CA GLU A 318 2.50 -17.79 6.43
C GLU A 318 2.96 -19.18 5.99
N GLN A 319 2.04 -20.13 5.86
CA GLN A 319 2.37 -21.48 5.36
C GLN A 319 2.93 -21.44 3.94
N LEU A 320 2.36 -20.60 3.07
CA LEU A 320 2.88 -20.42 1.71
C LEU A 320 4.28 -19.80 1.73
N PHE A 321 4.49 -18.79 2.58
CA PHE A 321 5.78 -18.13 2.74
C PHE A 321 6.85 -19.10 3.22
N ASP A 322 6.57 -19.86 4.28
CA ASP A 322 7.49 -20.85 4.84
C ASP A 322 7.86 -21.92 3.81
N PHE A 323 6.87 -22.39 3.05
CA PHE A 323 7.11 -23.33 1.95
C PHE A 323 8.01 -22.72 0.87
N MET A 324 7.73 -21.51 0.40
CA MET A 324 8.52 -20.84 -0.64
C MET A 324 9.93 -20.47 -0.16
N LYS A 325 10.11 -20.22 1.14
CA LYS A 325 11.41 -19.95 1.77
C LYS A 325 12.25 -21.23 1.90
N ALA A 326 11.63 -22.35 2.24
CA ALA A 326 12.30 -23.64 2.38
C ALA A 326 12.62 -24.30 1.02
N TYR A 327 11.90 -23.91 -0.04
CA TYR A 327 12.10 -24.48 -1.37
C TYR A 327 13.36 -23.92 -2.05
N TYR A 328 14.42 -24.73 -2.07
CA TYR A 328 15.58 -24.53 -2.93
C TYR A 328 15.41 -25.35 -4.21
N SER A 329 15.25 -24.67 -5.35
CA SER A 329 15.25 -25.32 -6.66
C SER A 329 16.68 -25.54 -7.12
N GLU A 330 17.30 -26.67 -6.75
CA GLU A 330 18.55 -27.09 -7.37
C GLU A 330 18.24 -27.92 -8.62
N VAL A 331 18.64 -27.42 -9.78
CA VAL A 331 18.77 -28.26 -10.98
C VAL A 331 20.18 -28.84 -10.95
N TRP A 332 20.31 -30.08 -10.49
CA TRP A 332 21.54 -30.84 -10.62
C TRP A 332 21.69 -31.27 -12.08
N VAL A 333 22.64 -30.65 -12.78
CA VAL A 333 23.12 -31.12 -14.09
C VAL A 333 24.45 -31.81 -13.85
N HIS A 334 24.52 -33.11 -14.14
CA HIS A 334 25.78 -33.86 -14.22
C HIS A 334 26.27 -33.90 -15.67
#